data_AF-A0A7S6N1W3-F1
#
_entry.id   AF-A0A7S6N1W3-F1
#
_cell.length_a   1.000
_cell.length_b   1.000
_cell.length_c   1.000
_cell.angle_alpha   90.00
_cell.angle_beta   90.00
_cell.angle_gamma   90.00
#
_symmetry.space_group_name_H-M   'P 1'
#
loop_
_entity.id
_entity.type
_entity.pdbx_description
1 polymer ?
#
loop_
_entity_poly.entity_id
_entity_poly.type
_entity_poly.pdbx_seq_one_letter_code
_entity_poly.pdbx_strand_id
1 'polypeptide(L)'
;MSLCHSYTKEELRGNPVLLHNACSDSPAATASPDFRKLYEHAIFSGTSQIYLLIAVIVLLCTGEISSQRNYFYTNKPYGSEALFNPVSFIFNGGYDVAQLQLVSNRIQDHNYREMWKTVIGNLGHPIKSIEVYGWNRFLRTEFLPISFTKNNMQWIPNYQQHLIGGGMMYTAMAEWYREQGVPWPKTFSFVTVMSQHLLNEVIETGPAEGYSVDEVSDIYIFDLGGILLFSFDSVNEFFADELNLSDWSLQASVTLPNGRVNAGQYFSVKWEFPFWQNHALFYRYGMGALFGISEKLNEEEWLSYGIGFKTKHLVDLETEFKQRTIETGWHAGIFWDRNNSLLASLVFSGVKEYFVMADVYPGILKTGNFSPGVWAIAGRDGTFLFGLTTKYLIGAGAEFR
;
A
#
# COMPACT_ATOMS: atom_id res chain seq x y z
N MET A 1 -61.72 36.91 8.60
CA MET A 1 -63.03 36.27 8.44
C MET A 1 -63.16 35.86 6.99
N SER A 2 -62.94 34.58 6.69
CA SER A 2 -63.24 33.99 5.38
C SER A 2 -63.68 32.55 5.62
N LEU A 3 -64.85 32.21 5.08
CA LEU A 3 -65.57 30.95 5.21
C LEU A 3 -64.94 29.89 4.29
N CYS A 4 -64.56 28.74 4.83
CA CYS A 4 -64.34 27.53 4.01
C CYS A 4 -65.65 26.75 3.94
N HIS A 5 -66.18 26.57 2.72
CA HIS A 5 -67.22 25.59 2.40
C HIS A 5 -66.60 24.20 2.36
N SER A 6 -67.26 23.24 3.00
CA SER A 6 -66.96 21.81 2.90
C SER A 6 -67.79 21.20 1.76
N TYR A 7 -67.12 20.64 0.76
CA TYR A 7 -67.77 19.81 -0.26
C TYR A 7 -67.86 18.35 0.22
N THR A 8 -68.95 17.67 -0.12
CA THR A 8 -69.21 16.28 0.27
C THR A 8 -68.67 15.29 -0.78
N LYS A 9 -68.41 14.06 -0.33
CA LYS A 9 -67.73 12.97 -1.04
C LYS A 9 -68.40 12.50 -2.35
N GLU A 10 -69.56 13.03 -2.72
CA GLU A 10 -70.31 12.62 -3.91
C GLU A 10 -70.02 13.45 -5.16
N GLU A 11 -69.43 14.64 -5.05
CA GLU A 11 -69.12 15.50 -6.20
C GLU A 11 -67.83 15.14 -6.96
N LEU A 12 -67.03 14.20 -6.44
CA LEU A 12 -65.75 13.81 -7.05
C LEU A 12 -65.83 12.56 -7.95
N ARG A 13 -67.03 12.05 -8.25
CA ARG A 13 -67.22 10.91 -9.16
C ARG A 13 -67.73 11.37 -10.52
N GLY A 14 -66.84 11.81 -11.42
CA GLY A 14 -67.28 12.03 -12.80
C GLY A 14 -66.35 12.70 -13.82
N ASN A 15 -65.07 12.97 -13.55
CA ASN A 15 -64.23 13.60 -14.59
C ASN A 15 -62.71 13.35 -14.39
N PRO A 16 -62.00 12.67 -15.31
CA PRO A 16 -60.60 12.31 -15.13
C PRO A 16 -59.58 13.38 -15.59
N VAL A 17 -59.94 14.66 -15.62
CA VAL A 17 -59.06 15.76 -16.13
C VAL A 17 -58.78 16.86 -15.08
N LEU A 18 -59.00 16.59 -13.80
CA LEU A 18 -58.62 17.50 -12.70
C LEU A 18 -57.79 16.78 -11.62
N LEU A 19 -56.80 16.01 -12.05
CA LEU A 19 -55.87 15.28 -11.17
C LEU A 19 -54.42 15.76 -11.32
N HIS A 20 -54.18 16.96 -11.87
CA HIS A 20 -52.82 17.43 -12.13
C HIS A 20 -52.38 18.73 -11.45
N ASN A 21 -53.18 19.37 -10.60
CA ASN A 21 -52.77 20.60 -9.89
C ASN A 21 -53.32 20.69 -8.44
N ALA A 22 -53.19 19.62 -7.66
CA ALA A 22 -53.49 19.67 -6.22
C ALA A 22 -52.67 18.60 -5.46
N CYS A 23 -51.34 18.74 -5.45
CA CYS A 23 -50.46 18.04 -4.51
C CYS A 23 -49.07 18.71 -4.54
N SER A 24 -49.00 19.97 -4.12
CA SER A 24 -47.75 20.65 -3.83
C SER A 24 -47.90 21.40 -2.51
N ASP A 25 -48.19 20.66 -1.45
CA ASP A 25 -48.03 21.06 -0.05
C ASP A 25 -48.34 19.84 0.84
N SER A 26 -47.48 18.83 0.75
CA SER A 26 -47.37 17.82 1.81
C SER A 26 -46.02 18.05 2.47
N PRO A 27 -45.93 18.23 3.80
CA PRO A 27 -44.65 18.30 4.46
C PRO A 27 -43.99 16.95 4.26
N ALA A 28 -42.87 16.94 3.52
CA ALA A 28 -41.97 15.81 3.47
C ALA A 28 -41.75 15.36 4.92
N ALA A 29 -42.11 14.12 5.22
CA ALA A 29 -41.83 13.49 6.49
C ALA A 29 -40.33 13.64 6.76
N THR A 30 -39.99 14.61 7.61
CA THR A 30 -38.66 14.77 8.15
C THR A 30 -38.39 13.51 8.95
N ALA A 31 -37.64 12.57 8.37
CA ALA A 31 -36.98 11.54 9.14
C ALA A 31 -36.26 12.25 10.29
N SER A 32 -36.56 11.84 11.53
CA SER A 32 -36.05 12.53 12.70
C SER A 32 -34.51 12.56 12.67
N PRO A 33 -33.87 13.64 13.15
CA PRO A 33 -32.40 13.73 13.22
C PRO A 33 -31.74 12.61 14.05
N ASP A 34 -32.54 11.86 14.82
CA ASP A 34 -32.05 10.84 15.75
C ASP A 34 -31.77 9.49 15.08
N PHE A 35 -32.42 9.12 13.98
CA PHE A 35 -32.18 7.82 13.36
C PHE A 35 -30.78 7.73 12.74
N ARG A 36 -30.30 8.86 12.20
CA ARG A 36 -28.94 8.97 11.64
C ARG A 36 -27.88 8.88 12.74
N LYS A 37 -28.08 9.56 13.88
CA LYS A 37 -27.23 9.45 15.07
C LYS A 37 -27.23 8.05 15.68
N LEU A 38 -28.38 7.36 15.71
CA LEU A 38 -28.47 5.99 16.22
C LEU A 38 -27.76 4.97 15.31
N TYR A 39 -27.84 5.15 13.99
CA TYR A 39 -27.13 4.30 13.02
C TYR A 39 -25.62 4.57 13.02
N GLU A 40 -25.22 5.85 13.10
CA GLU A 40 -23.83 6.30 13.24
C GLU A 40 -23.21 5.91 14.59
N HIS A 41 -24.01 5.63 15.63
CA HIS A 41 -23.49 5.16 16.93
C HIS A 41 -23.44 3.63 17.04
N ALA A 42 -24.33 2.90 16.36
CA ALA A 42 -24.44 1.44 16.43
C ALA A 42 -23.42 0.70 15.54
N ILE A 43 -23.04 1.28 14.40
CA ILE A 43 -22.04 0.67 13.49
C ILE A 43 -20.60 0.95 13.95
N PHE A 44 -20.40 1.86 14.90
CA PHE A 44 -19.16 2.62 15.03
C PHE A 44 -18.73 2.88 16.50
N SER A 45 -19.37 2.21 17.47
CA SER A 45 -18.85 2.16 18.84
C SER A 45 -17.55 1.34 18.87
N GLY A 46 -16.62 1.63 19.79
CA GLY A 46 -15.36 0.85 19.89
C GLY A 46 -15.57 -0.66 20.03
N THR A 47 -16.76 -1.10 20.46
CA THR A 47 -17.17 -2.50 20.47
C THR A 47 -17.43 -3.07 19.06
N SER A 48 -17.99 -2.32 18.11
CA SER A 48 -18.22 -2.81 16.73
C SER A 48 -16.91 -3.06 15.97
N GLN A 49 -15.88 -2.24 16.18
CA GLN A 49 -14.55 -2.43 15.61
C GLN A 49 -13.88 -3.70 16.13
N ILE A 50 -14.02 -3.96 17.44
CA ILE A 50 -13.56 -5.21 18.06
C ILE A 50 -14.28 -6.42 17.46
N TYR A 51 -15.60 -6.35 17.24
CA TYR A 51 -16.34 -7.44 16.62
C TYR A 51 -15.93 -7.68 15.16
N LEU A 52 -15.64 -6.62 14.39
CA LEU A 52 -15.14 -6.75 13.03
C LEU A 52 -13.76 -7.42 13.01
N LEU A 53 -12.84 -6.98 13.87
CA LEU A 53 -11.51 -7.59 14.00
C LEU A 53 -11.61 -9.05 14.42
N ILE A 54 -12.46 -9.37 15.39
CA ILE A 54 -12.73 -10.74 15.82
C ILE A 54 -13.33 -11.56 14.68
N ALA A 55 -14.28 -11.01 13.92
CA ALA A 55 -14.88 -11.70 12.79
C ALA A 55 -13.85 -12.01 11.70
N VAL A 56 -12.96 -11.04 11.38
CA VAL A 56 -11.84 -11.23 10.45
C VAL A 56 -10.91 -12.33 10.98
N ILE A 57 -10.49 -12.27 12.25
CA ILE A 57 -9.63 -13.31 12.85
C ILE A 57 -10.31 -14.69 12.79
N VAL A 58 -11.61 -14.77 13.10
CA VAL A 58 -12.37 -16.03 13.03
C VAL A 58 -12.45 -16.55 11.59
N LEU A 59 -12.70 -15.69 10.60
CA LEU A 59 -12.66 -16.03 9.17
C LEU A 59 -11.28 -16.54 8.75
N LEU A 60 -10.21 -15.87 9.19
CA LEU A 60 -8.83 -16.25 8.91
C LEU A 60 -8.46 -17.60 9.54
N CYS A 61 -8.95 -17.88 10.75
CA CYS A 61 -8.68 -19.12 11.48
C CYS A 61 -9.53 -20.32 11.02
N THR A 62 -10.66 -20.09 10.34
CA THR A 62 -11.59 -21.17 9.94
C THR A 62 -11.50 -21.55 8.47
N GLY A 63 -10.83 -20.73 7.64
CA GLY A 63 -10.64 -20.96 6.21
C GLY A 63 -9.36 -21.72 5.85
N GLU A 64 -9.25 -22.99 6.21
CA GLU A 64 -8.22 -23.91 5.66
C GLU A 64 -8.61 -24.46 4.28
N ILE A 65 -9.21 -23.63 3.42
CA ILE A 65 -9.13 -23.87 1.98
C ILE A 65 -7.78 -23.29 1.56
N SER A 66 -6.76 -24.12 1.64
CA SER A 66 -5.42 -23.83 1.14
C SER A 66 -5.39 -24.14 -0.36
N SER A 67 -5.04 -23.15 -1.18
CA SER A 67 -4.60 -23.40 -2.56
C SER A 67 -3.50 -24.47 -2.56
N GLN A 68 -3.49 -25.35 -3.56
CA GLN A 68 -2.43 -26.37 -3.70
C GLN A 68 -1.11 -25.79 -4.25
N ARG A 69 -1.10 -24.57 -4.82
CA ARG A 69 0.09 -23.92 -5.37
C ARG A 69 0.48 -22.66 -4.59
N ASN A 70 1.73 -22.23 -4.75
CA ASN A 70 2.17 -20.88 -4.42
C ASN A 70 2.02 -19.98 -5.66
N TYR A 71 1.57 -18.75 -5.47
CA TYR A 71 1.40 -17.74 -6.51
C TYR A 71 2.58 -16.76 -6.54
N PHE A 72 3.02 -16.27 -5.38
CA PHE A 72 3.97 -15.16 -5.31
C PHE A 72 5.31 -15.53 -4.67
N TYR A 73 5.32 -16.43 -3.68
CA TYR A 73 6.54 -16.96 -3.06
C TYR A 73 6.74 -18.43 -3.45
N THR A 74 7.76 -18.71 -4.23
CA THR A 74 8.07 -20.02 -4.81
C THR A 74 9.38 -20.63 -4.31
N ASN A 75 9.95 -20.07 -3.23
CA ASN A 75 11.19 -20.51 -2.59
C ASN A 75 12.42 -20.51 -3.53
N LYS A 76 12.51 -19.52 -4.44
CA LYS A 76 13.66 -19.40 -5.35
C LYS A 76 14.95 -19.11 -4.56
N PRO A 77 16.06 -19.82 -4.83
CA PRO A 77 17.34 -19.59 -4.13
C PRO A 77 18.15 -18.42 -4.72
N TYR A 78 17.52 -17.55 -5.52
CA TYR A 78 18.12 -16.41 -6.18
C TYR A 78 17.14 -15.23 -6.27
N GLY A 79 17.68 -14.07 -6.65
CA GLY A 79 16.98 -12.81 -6.85
C GLY A 79 16.42 -12.21 -5.57
N SER A 80 15.50 -11.26 -5.72
CA SER A 80 14.80 -10.61 -4.61
C SER A 80 14.10 -11.62 -3.69
N GLU A 81 13.50 -12.67 -4.28
CA GLU A 81 12.78 -13.70 -3.53
C GLU A 81 13.69 -14.47 -2.56
N ALA A 82 14.98 -14.63 -2.86
CA ALA A 82 15.93 -15.30 -1.95
C ALA A 82 16.18 -14.53 -0.66
N LEU A 83 15.91 -13.22 -0.65
CA LEU A 83 16.00 -12.38 0.54
C LEU A 83 14.66 -12.28 1.26
N PHE A 84 13.55 -12.71 0.66
CA PHE A 84 12.21 -12.56 1.21
C PHE A 84 12.01 -13.41 2.47
N ASN A 85 11.70 -12.72 3.57
CA ASN A 85 11.38 -13.28 4.87
C ASN A 85 10.69 -12.20 5.74
N PRO A 86 10.01 -12.56 6.84
CA PRO A 86 9.26 -11.62 7.67
C PRO A 86 10.08 -10.40 8.13
N VAL A 87 11.35 -10.58 8.49
CA VAL A 87 12.21 -9.49 8.97
C VAL A 87 12.54 -8.53 7.82
N SER A 88 13.00 -9.05 6.69
CA SER A 88 13.31 -8.23 5.51
C SER A 88 12.08 -7.48 5.00
N PHE A 89 10.91 -8.11 5.05
CA PHE A 89 9.65 -7.54 4.59
C PHE A 89 9.19 -6.40 5.50
N ILE A 90 9.13 -6.63 6.82
CA ILE A 90 8.82 -5.57 7.80
C ILE A 90 9.81 -4.42 7.67
N PHE A 91 11.09 -4.71 7.44
CA PHE A 91 12.10 -3.68 7.34
C PHE A 91 11.99 -2.88 6.04
N ASN A 92 11.80 -3.53 4.89
CA ASN A 92 11.66 -2.88 3.59
C ASN A 92 10.40 -2.01 3.52
N GLY A 93 9.25 -2.55 3.90
CA GLY A 93 7.99 -1.83 3.85
C GLY A 93 7.81 -0.87 5.04
N GLY A 94 8.26 -1.24 6.23
CA GLY A 94 8.08 -0.41 7.43
C GLY A 94 8.96 0.84 7.44
N TYR A 95 10.05 0.85 6.68
CA TYR A 95 10.89 2.04 6.47
C TYR A 95 10.77 2.58 5.02
N ASP A 96 9.71 2.25 4.28
CA ASP A 96 9.59 2.62 2.86
C ASP A 96 9.63 4.15 2.68
N VAL A 97 8.90 4.88 3.53
CA VAL A 97 8.87 6.35 3.56
C VAL A 97 10.20 7.01 3.94
N ALA A 98 11.15 6.27 4.52
CA ALA A 98 12.49 6.78 4.80
C ALA A 98 13.28 7.13 3.52
N GLN A 99 12.76 6.75 2.34
CA GLN A 99 13.30 7.16 1.05
C GLN A 99 12.97 8.61 0.65
N LEU A 100 12.06 9.28 1.37
CA LEU A 100 11.70 10.68 1.16
C LEU A 100 12.74 11.63 1.77
N GLN A 101 13.01 12.75 1.12
CA GLN A 101 14.10 13.64 1.54
C GLN A 101 13.85 14.34 2.90
N LEU A 102 12.60 14.49 3.32
CA LEU A 102 12.23 15.13 4.59
C LEU A 102 12.08 14.14 5.74
N VAL A 103 12.07 12.84 5.44
CA VAL A 103 12.01 11.78 6.45
C VAL A 103 13.44 11.35 6.71
N SER A 104 13.86 11.29 7.98
CA SER A 104 15.18 10.75 8.26
C SER A 104 15.23 9.28 7.85
N ASN A 105 16.35 8.88 7.27
CA ASN A 105 16.64 7.48 6.97
C ASN A 105 17.53 6.83 8.01
N ARG A 106 17.66 7.44 9.20
CA ARG A 106 18.46 6.90 10.30
C ARG A 106 17.56 6.45 11.42
N ILE A 107 17.71 5.20 11.85
CA ILE A 107 16.84 4.58 12.85
C ILE A 107 16.76 5.43 14.13
N GLN A 108 17.88 5.98 14.58
CA GLN A 108 17.95 6.73 15.83
C GLN A 108 17.35 8.14 15.78
N ASP A 109 17.05 8.68 14.59
CA ASP A 109 16.54 10.05 14.45
C ASP A 109 15.02 10.12 14.73
N HIS A 110 14.35 8.98 14.83
CA HIS A 110 12.90 8.90 15.02
C HIS A 110 12.51 8.87 16.51
N ASN A 111 11.57 9.73 16.91
CA ASN A 111 10.92 9.64 18.21
C ASN A 111 9.76 8.64 18.17
N TYR A 112 10.09 7.35 18.10
CA TYR A 112 9.11 6.28 17.95
C TYR A 112 7.98 6.37 18.97
N ARG A 113 8.26 6.74 20.23
CA ARG A 113 7.24 6.79 21.27
C ARG A 113 6.11 7.78 20.94
N GLU A 114 6.44 9.01 20.57
CA GLU A 114 5.43 10.02 20.24
C GLU A 114 4.76 9.74 18.88
N MET A 115 5.52 9.19 17.93
CA MET A 115 5.00 8.74 16.63
C MET A 115 3.95 7.64 16.81
N TRP A 116 4.26 6.60 17.59
CA TRP A 116 3.33 5.52 17.95
C TRP A 116 2.09 6.04 18.67
N LYS A 117 2.27 6.93 19.64
CA LYS A 117 1.14 7.54 20.37
C LYS A 117 0.19 8.26 19.40
N THR A 118 0.73 8.95 18.40
CA THR A 118 -0.07 9.67 17.40
C THR A 118 -0.87 8.72 16.53
N VAL A 119 -0.21 7.72 15.91
CA VAL A 119 -0.87 6.72 15.05
C VAL A 119 -1.94 5.95 15.83
N ILE A 120 -1.62 5.43 17.01
CA ILE A 120 -2.60 4.70 17.84
C ILE A 120 -3.74 5.63 18.30
N GLY A 121 -3.45 6.91 18.54
CA GLY A 121 -4.47 7.91 18.85
C GLY A 121 -5.49 8.09 17.73
N ASN A 122 -5.02 8.17 16.48
CA ASN A 122 -5.86 8.33 15.29
C ASN A 122 -6.60 7.04 14.93
N LEU A 123 -5.93 5.89 14.96
CA LEU A 123 -6.55 4.58 14.76
C LEU A 123 -7.58 4.24 15.86
N GLY A 124 -7.33 4.69 17.09
CA GLY A 124 -8.27 4.50 18.21
C GLY A 124 -9.52 5.39 18.13
N HIS A 125 -9.51 6.44 17.30
CA HIS A 125 -10.64 7.37 17.12
C HIS A 125 -10.92 7.69 15.65
N PRO A 126 -11.10 6.68 14.78
CA PRO A 126 -11.06 6.88 13.33
C PRO A 126 -12.22 7.73 12.83
N ILE A 127 -13.40 7.61 13.45
CA ILE A 127 -14.58 8.44 13.11
C ILE A 127 -14.31 9.89 13.42
N LYS A 128 -13.72 10.17 14.59
CA LYS A 128 -13.39 11.53 14.98
C LYS A 128 -12.36 12.13 14.03
N SER A 129 -11.36 11.35 13.61
CA SER A 129 -10.40 11.76 12.59
C SER A 129 -11.10 12.15 11.28
N ILE A 130 -12.03 11.30 10.80
CA ILE A 130 -12.79 11.57 9.57
C ILE A 130 -13.77 12.73 9.74
N GLU A 131 -14.41 12.90 10.89
CA GLU A 131 -15.31 14.03 11.17
C GLU A 131 -14.57 15.35 11.14
N VAL A 132 -13.38 15.39 11.74
CA VAL A 132 -12.50 16.57 11.76
C VAL A 132 -11.98 16.88 10.36
N TYR A 133 -11.58 15.87 9.59
CA TYR A 133 -11.11 16.01 8.20
C TYR A 133 -12.25 16.35 7.20
N GLY A 134 -13.45 15.83 7.47
CA GLY A 134 -14.64 15.93 6.65
C GLY A 134 -14.89 14.71 5.75
N TRP A 135 -16.01 14.02 5.96
CA TRP A 135 -16.43 12.81 5.23
C TRP A 135 -16.39 12.92 3.69
N ASN A 136 -16.89 14.02 3.12
CA ASN A 136 -16.89 14.18 1.67
C ASN A 136 -15.48 14.37 1.10
N ARG A 137 -14.58 14.99 1.86
CA ARG A 137 -13.17 15.13 1.46
C ARG A 137 -12.50 13.76 1.50
N PHE A 138 -12.60 13.07 2.65
CA PHE A 138 -12.09 11.71 2.84
C PHE A 138 -12.48 10.77 1.71
N LEU A 139 -13.77 10.71 1.36
CA LEU A 139 -14.25 9.84 0.29
C LEU A 139 -13.69 10.19 -1.08
N ARG A 140 -13.39 11.47 -1.36
CA ARG A 140 -12.93 11.94 -2.68
C ARG A 140 -11.42 11.91 -2.86
N THR A 141 -10.66 12.05 -1.78
CA THR A 141 -9.19 12.12 -1.82
C THR A 141 -8.57 10.78 -1.49
N GLU A 142 -9.09 10.08 -0.47
CA GLU A 142 -8.49 8.85 0.05
C GLU A 142 -9.12 7.58 -0.52
N PHE A 143 -10.45 7.58 -0.68
CA PHE A 143 -11.19 6.33 -0.97
C PHE A 143 -11.54 6.15 -2.45
N LEU A 144 -12.20 7.12 -3.08
CA LEU A 144 -12.73 6.96 -4.43
C LEU A 144 -11.74 7.48 -5.49
N PRO A 145 -11.50 6.72 -6.58
CA PRO A 145 -10.62 7.13 -7.67
C PRO A 145 -11.31 8.12 -8.63
N ILE A 146 -11.84 9.22 -8.08
CA ILE A 146 -12.65 10.21 -8.81
C ILE A 146 -11.95 11.55 -8.96
N SER A 147 -10.76 11.70 -8.38
CA SER A 147 -9.96 12.91 -8.46
C SER A 147 -8.59 12.63 -9.09
N PHE A 148 -8.26 13.41 -10.13
CA PHE A 148 -7.03 13.26 -10.92
C PHE A 148 -6.16 14.52 -10.90
N THR A 149 -6.36 15.38 -9.89
CA THR A 149 -5.53 16.57 -9.70
C THR A 149 -4.39 16.23 -8.75
N LYS A 150 -3.18 16.78 -8.97
CA LYS A 150 -1.97 16.49 -8.18
C LYS A 150 -2.18 16.53 -6.66
N ASN A 151 -3.06 17.41 -6.19
CA ASN A 151 -3.32 17.64 -4.76
C ASN A 151 -4.36 16.68 -4.15
N ASN A 152 -4.99 15.84 -4.96
CA ASN A 152 -6.15 15.02 -4.59
C ASN A 152 -6.07 13.61 -5.22
N MET A 153 -4.87 13.03 -5.27
CA MET A 153 -4.58 11.69 -5.83
C MET A 153 -4.01 10.74 -4.76
N GLN A 154 -4.32 10.99 -3.49
CA GLN A 154 -3.89 10.18 -2.35
C GLN A 154 -4.44 8.75 -2.43
N TRP A 155 -5.57 8.54 -3.10
CA TRP A 155 -6.07 7.19 -3.39
C TRP A 155 -5.07 6.31 -4.19
N ILE A 156 -4.14 6.86 -4.98
CA ILE A 156 -3.21 6.03 -5.77
C ILE A 156 -2.34 5.13 -4.88
N PRO A 157 -1.53 5.65 -3.93
CA PRO A 157 -0.76 4.81 -3.03
C PRO A 157 -1.65 3.85 -2.24
N ASN A 158 -2.85 4.28 -1.82
CA ASN A 158 -3.79 3.41 -1.09
C ASN A 158 -4.22 2.18 -1.90
N TYR A 159 -4.53 2.35 -3.19
CA TYR A 159 -4.84 1.22 -4.07
C TYR A 159 -3.60 0.40 -4.45
N GLN A 160 -2.48 1.05 -4.72
CA GLN A 160 -1.29 0.37 -5.24
C GLN A 160 -0.50 -0.34 -4.13
N GLN A 161 -0.11 0.38 -3.08
CA GLN A 161 0.70 -0.14 -1.99
C GLN A 161 -0.16 -0.91 -0.97
N HIS A 162 -1.22 -0.31 -0.43
CA HIS A 162 -2.00 -0.95 0.65
C HIS A 162 -2.93 -2.07 0.14
N LEU A 163 -3.76 -1.79 -0.87
CA LEU A 163 -4.72 -2.80 -1.37
C LEU A 163 -4.06 -3.91 -2.18
N ILE A 164 -3.40 -3.56 -3.29
CA ILE A 164 -2.82 -4.54 -4.21
C ILE A 164 -1.50 -5.09 -3.65
N GLY A 165 -0.58 -4.20 -3.28
CA GLY A 165 0.72 -4.58 -2.72
C GLY A 165 0.58 -5.33 -1.40
N GLY A 166 -0.18 -4.80 -0.44
CA GLY A 166 -0.44 -5.42 0.86
C GLY A 166 -1.17 -6.75 0.74
N GLY A 167 -2.16 -6.85 -0.15
CA GLY A 167 -2.84 -8.10 -0.45
C GLY A 167 -1.91 -9.16 -1.06
N MET A 168 -1.10 -8.80 -2.05
CA MET A 168 -0.12 -9.70 -2.65
C MET A 168 0.92 -10.17 -1.61
N MET A 169 1.40 -9.27 -0.75
CA MET A 169 2.33 -9.58 0.34
C MET A 169 1.72 -10.47 1.41
N TYR A 170 0.42 -10.31 1.69
CA TYR A 170 -0.31 -11.21 2.56
C TYR A 170 -0.30 -12.65 2.01
N THR A 171 -0.57 -12.84 0.72
CA THR A 171 -0.49 -14.16 0.10
C THR A 171 0.95 -14.69 0.09
N ALA A 172 1.92 -13.89 -0.35
CA ALA A 172 3.33 -14.28 -0.42
C ALA A 172 3.91 -14.67 0.96
N MET A 173 3.55 -13.94 2.02
CA MET A 173 4.00 -14.23 3.38
C MET A 173 3.32 -15.47 3.96
N ALA A 174 2.05 -15.72 3.63
CA ALA A 174 1.39 -16.97 4.01
C ALA A 174 2.04 -18.17 3.32
N GLU A 175 2.40 -18.03 2.04
CA GLU A 175 3.16 -19.04 1.29
C GLU A 175 4.53 -19.28 1.90
N TRP A 176 5.26 -18.22 2.25
CA TRP A 176 6.55 -18.34 2.96
C TRP A 176 6.40 -19.11 4.27
N TYR A 177 5.43 -18.73 5.12
CA TYR A 177 5.19 -19.41 6.39
C TYR A 177 4.82 -20.89 6.20
N ARG A 178 4.03 -21.20 5.16
CA ARG A 178 3.68 -22.59 4.81
C ARG A 178 4.93 -23.38 4.40
N GLU A 179 5.78 -22.84 3.55
CA GLU A 179 7.05 -23.46 3.14
C GLU A 179 8.01 -23.67 4.32
N GLN A 180 7.96 -22.79 5.32
CA GLN A 180 8.73 -22.94 6.56
C GLN A 180 8.06 -23.86 7.62
N GLY A 181 6.88 -24.41 7.34
CA GLY A 181 6.15 -25.28 8.28
C GLY A 181 5.60 -24.55 9.52
N VAL A 182 5.38 -23.24 9.43
CA VAL A 182 4.79 -22.45 10.53
C VAL A 182 3.28 -22.71 10.59
N PRO A 183 2.72 -23.02 11.78
CA PRO A 183 1.29 -23.26 11.93
C PRO A 183 0.49 -21.99 11.64
N TRP A 184 -0.72 -22.13 11.09
CA TRP A 184 -1.62 -21.01 10.74
C TRP A 184 -0.95 -19.92 9.88
N PRO A 185 -0.40 -20.28 8.70
CA PRO A 185 0.38 -19.37 7.86
C PRO A 185 -0.34 -18.05 7.53
N LYS A 186 -1.66 -18.12 7.30
CA LYS A 186 -2.51 -16.94 7.04
C LYS A 186 -2.58 -15.98 8.24
N THR A 187 -2.64 -16.49 9.47
CA THR A 187 -2.68 -15.67 10.68
C THR A 187 -1.34 -14.97 10.92
N PHE A 188 -0.22 -15.70 10.78
CA PHE A 188 1.10 -15.09 10.89
C PHE A 188 1.38 -14.09 9.77
N SER A 189 0.91 -14.37 8.56
CA SER A 189 0.96 -13.42 7.45
C SER A 189 0.21 -12.13 7.77
N PHE A 190 -1.05 -12.23 8.23
CA PHE A 190 -1.83 -11.08 8.67
C PHE A 190 -1.06 -10.24 9.69
N VAL A 191 -0.54 -10.86 10.76
CA VAL A 191 0.22 -10.15 11.79
C VAL A 191 1.45 -9.46 11.20
N THR A 192 2.15 -10.12 10.28
CA THR A 192 3.38 -9.60 9.68
C THR A 192 3.10 -8.40 8.77
N VAL A 193 2.09 -8.49 7.89
CA VAL A 193 1.66 -7.39 7.01
C VAL A 193 1.17 -6.20 7.83
N MET A 194 0.29 -6.43 8.82
CA MET A 194 -0.19 -5.34 9.68
C MET A 194 0.95 -4.70 10.47
N SER A 195 1.93 -5.48 10.94
CA SER A 195 3.11 -4.93 11.63
C SER A 195 3.97 -4.06 10.71
N GLN A 196 4.12 -4.48 9.45
CA GLN A 196 4.88 -3.76 8.45
C GLN A 196 4.22 -2.42 8.10
N HIS A 197 2.93 -2.40 7.75
CA HIS A 197 2.25 -1.15 7.41
C HIS A 197 2.12 -0.23 8.61
N LEU A 198 1.83 -0.76 9.80
CA LEU A 198 1.76 0.06 11.01
C LEU A 198 3.10 0.71 11.35
N LEU A 199 4.23 0.02 11.11
CA LEU A 199 5.55 0.63 11.25
C LEU A 199 5.78 1.74 10.21
N ASN A 200 5.34 1.54 8.96
CA ASN A 200 5.39 2.59 7.93
C ASN A 200 4.62 3.84 8.38
N GLU A 201 3.38 3.67 8.86
CA GLU A 201 2.54 4.77 9.35
C GLU A 201 3.18 5.53 10.50
N VAL A 202 3.83 4.81 11.41
CA VAL A 202 4.57 5.40 12.53
C VAL A 202 5.68 6.30 12.01
N ILE A 203 6.43 5.87 11.00
CA ILE A 203 7.52 6.67 10.44
C ILE A 203 6.98 7.85 9.63
N GLU A 204 5.92 7.63 8.84
CA GLU A 204 5.31 8.63 7.96
C GLU A 204 4.61 9.76 8.75
N THR A 205 3.85 9.41 9.78
CA THR A 205 3.04 10.35 10.56
C THR A 205 3.91 11.38 11.29
N GLY A 206 5.10 10.95 11.73
CA GLY A 206 5.99 11.78 12.55
C GLY A 206 5.46 12.05 13.96
N PRO A 207 6.21 12.79 14.79
CA PRO A 207 5.85 13.03 16.19
C PRO A 207 4.81 14.15 16.39
N ALA A 208 4.35 14.80 15.31
CA ALA A 208 3.43 15.93 15.40
C ALA A 208 2.02 15.46 15.80
N GLU A 209 1.46 16.04 16.86
CA GLU A 209 0.09 15.74 17.30
C GLU A 209 -0.94 16.32 16.31
N GLY A 210 -2.05 15.61 16.08
CA GLY A 210 -3.14 16.03 15.19
C GLY A 210 -3.93 14.85 14.64
N TYR A 211 -5.16 15.10 14.21
CA TYR A 211 -5.98 14.09 13.53
C TYR A 211 -5.53 13.95 12.08
N SER A 212 -5.28 12.72 11.67
CA SER A 212 -4.99 12.31 10.30
C SER A 212 -5.93 11.18 9.92
N VAL A 213 -6.30 11.15 8.63
CA VAL A 213 -7.14 10.10 8.06
C VAL A 213 -6.35 9.10 7.23
N ASP A 214 -5.09 9.41 6.89
CA ASP A 214 -4.22 8.59 6.03
C ASP A 214 -4.09 7.18 6.62
N GLU A 215 -3.60 7.08 7.87
CA GLU A 215 -3.46 5.80 8.57
C GLU A 215 -4.80 5.07 8.80
N VAL A 216 -5.91 5.82 8.86
CA VAL A 216 -7.25 5.24 9.02
C VAL A 216 -7.70 4.60 7.71
N SER A 217 -7.50 5.27 6.57
CA SER A 217 -7.77 4.67 5.25
C SER A 217 -6.89 3.44 5.02
N ASP A 218 -5.60 3.57 5.28
CA ASP A 218 -4.63 2.53 4.96
C ASP A 218 -4.88 1.27 5.77
N ILE A 219 -4.91 1.39 7.10
CA ILE A 219 -5.03 0.23 8.00
C ILE A 219 -6.41 -0.39 7.96
N TYR A 220 -7.51 0.40 8.01
CA TYR A 220 -8.85 -0.16 8.17
C TYR A 220 -9.58 -0.45 6.88
N ILE A 221 -9.20 0.19 5.77
CA ILE A 221 -9.90 0.04 4.50
C ILE A 221 -9.05 -0.73 3.50
N PHE A 222 -7.87 -0.21 3.18
CA PHE A 222 -7.09 -0.75 2.06
C PHE A 222 -6.30 -1.99 2.43
N ASP A 223 -5.68 -2.05 3.62
CA ASP A 223 -4.96 -3.23 4.09
C ASP A 223 -5.90 -4.41 4.31
N LEU A 224 -6.96 -4.20 5.10
CA LEU A 224 -7.97 -5.23 5.36
C LEU A 224 -8.70 -5.62 4.06
N GLY A 225 -8.97 -4.64 3.20
CA GLY A 225 -9.54 -4.87 1.87
C GLY A 225 -8.61 -5.71 1.00
N GLY A 226 -7.31 -5.47 1.05
CA GLY A 226 -6.28 -6.16 0.28
C GLY A 226 -6.14 -7.60 0.75
N ILE A 227 -6.07 -7.82 2.06
CA ILE A 227 -6.05 -9.15 2.68
C ILE A 227 -7.31 -9.94 2.30
N LEU A 228 -8.49 -9.31 2.36
CA LEU A 228 -9.73 -9.96 1.94
C LEU A 228 -9.73 -10.28 0.44
N LEU A 229 -9.33 -9.33 -0.41
CA LEU A 229 -9.30 -9.46 -1.85
C LEU A 229 -8.35 -10.58 -2.30
N PHE A 230 -7.15 -10.65 -1.72
CA PHE A 230 -6.14 -11.67 -2.03
C PHE A 230 -6.34 -12.99 -1.26
N SER A 231 -7.39 -13.09 -0.44
CA SER A 231 -7.83 -14.39 0.09
C SER A 231 -8.53 -15.26 -0.96
N PHE A 232 -8.83 -14.71 -2.15
CA PHE A 232 -9.46 -15.43 -3.26
C PHE A 232 -8.43 -15.88 -4.31
N ASP A 233 -8.45 -17.17 -4.64
CA ASP A 233 -7.51 -17.78 -5.61
C ASP A 233 -7.56 -17.14 -7.00
N SER A 234 -8.74 -16.79 -7.49
CA SER A 234 -8.90 -16.15 -8.81
C SER A 234 -8.24 -14.76 -8.88
N VAL A 235 -8.21 -14.05 -7.75
CA VAL A 235 -7.50 -12.77 -7.66
C VAL A 235 -6.00 -13.02 -7.68
N ASN A 236 -5.51 -13.95 -6.85
CA ASN A 236 -4.09 -14.30 -6.83
C ASN A 236 -3.61 -14.77 -8.21
N GLU A 237 -4.37 -15.62 -8.88
CA GLU A 237 -4.09 -16.10 -10.25
C GLU A 237 -4.04 -14.96 -11.26
N PHE A 238 -5.01 -14.04 -11.25
CA PHE A 238 -4.99 -12.88 -12.14
C PHE A 238 -3.74 -12.02 -11.92
N PHE A 239 -3.41 -11.68 -10.67
CA PHE A 239 -2.24 -10.84 -10.41
C PHE A 239 -0.92 -11.57 -10.66
N ALA A 240 -0.82 -12.86 -10.33
CA ALA A 240 0.41 -13.63 -10.50
C ALA A 240 0.67 -14.03 -11.94
N ASP A 241 -0.35 -14.51 -12.65
CA ASP A 241 -0.16 -15.16 -13.97
C ASP A 241 -0.46 -14.20 -15.14
N GLU A 242 -1.50 -13.35 -15.04
CA GLU A 242 -1.85 -12.41 -16.12
C GLU A 242 -1.04 -11.11 -16.02
N LEU A 243 -0.93 -10.54 -14.82
CA LEU A 243 -0.19 -9.30 -14.61
C LEU A 243 1.29 -9.52 -14.25
N ASN A 244 1.71 -10.76 -13.99
CA ASN A 244 3.07 -11.07 -13.56
C ASN A 244 3.54 -10.19 -12.40
N LEU A 245 2.65 -9.93 -11.43
CA LEU A 245 2.92 -9.10 -10.27
C LEU A 245 4.00 -9.76 -9.39
N SER A 246 5.04 -9.00 -9.03
CA SER A 246 6.13 -9.50 -8.19
C SER A 246 6.72 -8.45 -7.26
N ASP A 247 7.26 -8.91 -6.13
CA ASP A 247 8.01 -8.11 -5.17
C ASP A 247 9.47 -7.94 -5.58
N TRP A 248 9.82 -6.69 -5.85
CA TRP A 248 11.15 -6.20 -6.17
C TRP A 248 11.63 -5.23 -5.09
N SER A 249 11.29 -5.52 -3.83
CA SER A 249 11.78 -4.78 -2.66
C SER A 249 13.32 -4.68 -2.66
N LEU A 250 13.82 -3.59 -2.09
CA LEU A 250 15.24 -3.35 -1.94
C LEU A 250 15.88 -4.37 -0.98
N GLN A 251 17.19 -4.32 -0.86
CA GLN A 251 17.92 -5.20 0.02
C GLN A 251 18.01 -4.61 1.43
N ALA A 252 17.03 -4.95 2.28
CA ALA A 252 16.90 -4.52 3.68
C ALA A 252 18.25 -4.55 4.43
N SER A 253 18.77 -3.38 4.78
CA SER A 253 20.08 -3.27 5.43
C SER A 253 20.26 -1.99 6.24
N VAL A 254 21.21 -2.03 7.18
CA VAL A 254 21.62 -0.87 8.00
C VAL A 254 23.08 -0.55 7.72
N THR A 255 23.37 0.73 7.49
CA THR A 255 24.72 1.22 7.23
C THR A 255 25.37 1.78 8.49
N LEU A 256 26.67 1.53 8.63
CA LEU A 256 27.52 2.06 9.68
C LEU A 256 28.30 3.30 9.21
N PRO A 257 28.65 4.22 10.12
CA PRO A 257 28.34 4.20 11.56
C PRO A 257 26.97 4.84 11.90
N ASN A 258 26.33 5.50 10.94
CA ASN A 258 25.21 6.42 11.21
C ASN A 258 23.84 5.74 11.30
N GLY A 259 23.75 4.41 11.22
CA GLY A 259 22.50 3.68 11.34
C GLY A 259 21.51 3.99 10.20
N ARG A 260 22.00 4.37 9.02
CA ARG A 260 21.12 4.68 7.89
C ARG A 260 20.56 3.40 7.29
N VAL A 261 19.26 3.39 7.06
CA VAL A 261 18.47 2.31 6.50
C VAL A 261 18.52 2.33 4.98
N ASN A 262 18.79 1.17 4.38
CA ASN A 262 18.48 0.88 2.98
C ASN A 262 17.28 -0.07 2.98
N ALA A 263 16.11 0.51 2.74
CA ALA A 263 14.81 -0.15 2.74
C ALA A 263 13.96 0.48 1.64
N GLY A 264 13.11 -0.34 1.03
CA GLY A 264 12.08 0.15 0.15
C GLY A 264 11.27 -0.99 -0.44
N GLN A 265 9.97 -0.79 -0.53
CA GLN A 265 9.04 -1.77 -1.06
C GLN A 265 8.63 -1.36 -2.47
N TYR A 266 8.91 -2.25 -3.43
CA TYR A 266 8.61 -2.01 -4.83
C TYR A 266 7.99 -3.24 -5.44
N PHE A 267 7.03 -3.00 -6.32
CA PHE A 267 6.34 -4.04 -7.06
C PHE A 267 6.58 -3.84 -8.54
N SER A 268 6.61 -4.95 -9.28
CA SER A 268 6.67 -4.95 -10.73
C SER A 268 5.46 -5.66 -11.31
N VAL A 269 4.99 -5.18 -12.45
CA VAL A 269 3.92 -5.74 -13.26
C VAL A 269 4.46 -5.86 -14.67
N LYS A 270 4.25 -7.02 -15.29
CA LYS A 270 4.58 -7.30 -16.69
C LYS A 270 3.35 -7.85 -17.38
N TRP A 271 2.71 -7.01 -18.18
CA TRP A 271 1.53 -7.41 -18.94
C TRP A 271 1.91 -7.71 -20.39
N GLU A 272 1.92 -9.00 -20.75
CA GLU A 272 2.34 -9.46 -22.07
C GLU A 272 1.40 -8.96 -23.18
N PHE A 273 1.97 -8.46 -24.29
CA PHE A 273 1.16 -7.98 -25.39
C PHE A 273 0.63 -9.14 -26.24
N PRO A 274 -0.67 -9.19 -26.57
CA PRO A 274 -1.23 -10.27 -27.39
C PRO A 274 -0.73 -10.26 -28.84
N PHE A 275 -0.11 -9.17 -29.29
CA PHE A 275 0.36 -8.95 -30.66
C PHE A 275 1.88 -8.81 -30.79
N TRP A 276 2.62 -8.71 -29.68
CA TRP A 276 4.07 -8.54 -29.71
C TRP A 276 4.74 -9.58 -28.82
N GLN A 277 5.04 -10.72 -29.43
CA GLN A 277 5.69 -11.84 -28.75
C GLN A 277 7.01 -11.37 -28.12
N ASN A 278 7.33 -11.91 -26.94
CA ASN A 278 8.53 -11.62 -26.16
C ASN A 278 8.60 -10.19 -25.59
N HIS A 279 7.50 -9.43 -25.63
CA HIS A 279 7.44 -8.08 -25.07
C HIS A 279 6.25 -7.93 -24.13
N ALA A 280 6.45 -7.20 -23.06
CA ALA A 280 5.40 -6.86 -22.10
C ALA A 280 5.43 -5.37 -21.77
N LEU A 281 4.26 -4.82 -21.45
CA LEU A 281 4.18 -3.54 -20.77
C LEU A 281 4.78 -3.70 -19.38
N PHE A 282 5.78 -2.87 -19.08
CA PHE A 282 6.43 -2.87 -17.77
C PHE A 282 5.90 -1.72 -16.93
N TYR A 283 5.48 -2.04 -15.71
CA TYR A 283 5.15 -1.05 -14.70
C TYR A 283 5.83 -1.43 -13.39
N ARG A 284 6.59 -0.50 -12.79
CA ARG A 284 7.14 -0.66 -11.44
C ARG A 284 6.66 0.47 -10.56
N TYR A 285 6.15 0.14 -9.38
CA TYR A 285 5.58 1.10 -8.44
C TYR A 285 6.06 0.88 -6.99
N GLY A 286 5.81 1.86 -6.13
CA GLY A 286 6.32 1.99 -4.75
C GLY A 286 6.45 3.48 -4.40
N MET A 287 7.60 3.90 -3.86
CA MET A 287 7.97 5.33 -3.67
C MET A 287 8.23 6.15 -4.95
N GLY A 288 7.62 5.71 -6.05
CA GLY A 288 7.75 6.24 -7.39
C GLY A 288 7.17 5.25 -8.38
N ALA A 289 7.02 5.68 -9.62
CA ALA A 289 6.48 4.87 -10.70
C ALA A 289 7.40 4.92 -11.92
N LEU A 290 7.61 3.78 -12.56
CA LEU A 290 8.28 3.64 -13.85
C LEU A 290 7.35 2.92 -14.81
N PHE A 291 7.20 3.47 -16.01
CA PHE A 291 6.52 2.83 -17.13
C PHE A 291 7.54 2.54 -18.24
N GLY A 292 7.40 1.40 -18.89
CA GLY A 292 8.28 1.05 -20.00
C GLY A 292 7.96 -0.30 -20.61
N ILE A 293 9.00 -1.01 -21.03
CA ILE A 293 8.90 -2.27 -21.76
C ILE A 293 9.79 -3.31 -21.08
N SER A 294 9.30 -4.54 -21.01
CA SER A 294 10.09 -5.73 -20.71
C SER A 294 10.28 -6.54 -21.98
N GLU A 295 11.52 -6.97 -22.23
CA GLU A 295 11.90 -7.86 -23.33
C GLU A 295 12.33 -9.21 -22.75
N LYS A 296 11.76 -10.28 -23.29
CA LYS A 296 12.07 -11.65 -22.89
C LYS A 296 13.41 -12.06 -23.50
N LEU A 297 14.40 -12.35 -22.65
CA LEU A 297 15.74 -12.78 -23.08
C LEU A 297 15.77 -14.29 -23.38
N ASN A 298 15.04 -15.07 -22.60
CA ASN A 298 14.84 -16.50 -22.76
C ASN A 298 13.56 -16.95 -22.01
N GLU A 299 13.32 -18.25 -21.88
CA GLU A 299 12.10 -18.78 -21.24
C GLU A 299 11.87 -18.26 -19.81
N GLU A 300 12.95 -18.00 -19.07
CA GLU A 300 12.90 -17.61 -17.65
C GLU A 300 13.28 -16.14 -17.41
N GLU A 301 14.06 -15.52 -18.28
CA GLU A 301 14.70 -14.22 -18.01
C GLU A 301 14.13 -13.07 -18.82
N TRP A 302 14.03 -11.91 -18.17
CA TRP A 302 13.53 -10.68 -18.75
C TRP A 302 14.46 -9.51 -18.47
N LEU A 303 14.58 -8.62 -19.44
CA LEU A 303 15.21 -7.31 -19.30
C LEU A 303 14.12 -6.23 -19.39
N SER A 304 13.94 -5.46 -18.33
CA SER A 304 12.95 -4.39 -18.25
C SER A 304 13.63 -3.04 -18.16
N TYR A 305 13.11 -2.05 -18.84
CA TYR A 305 13.57 -0.68 -18.74
C TYR A 305 12.38 0.27 -18.69
N GLY A 306 12.50 1.34 -17.91
CA GLY A 306 11.40 2.27 -17.71
C GLY A 306 11.85 3.66 -17.30
N ILE A 307 10.97 4.62 -17.54
CA ILE A 307 11.10 6.01 -17.12
C ILE A 307 9.83 6.44 -16.39
N GLY A 308 9.95 7.44 -15.52
CA GLY A 308 8.83 7.96 -14.78
C GLY A 308 9.28 8.92 -13.69
N PHE A 309 8.70 8.74 -12.50
CA PHE A 309 8.89 9.67 -11.39
C PHE A 309 9.22 8.98 -10.06
N LYS A 310 9.84 9.74 -9.17
CA LYS A 310 10.13 9.36 -7.78
C LYS A 310 9.54 10.42 -6.86
N THR A 311 8.89 10.00 -5.78
CA THR A 311 8.43 10.93 -4.74
C THR A 311 9.64 11.52 -4.01
N LYS A 312 9.70 12.85 -3.89
CA LYS A 312 10.74 13.59 -3.14
C LYS A 312 10.30 13.87 -1.72
N HIS A 313 9.16 14.53 -1.58
CA HIS A 313 8.66 15.08 -0.34
C HIS A 313 7.15 14.90 -0.28
N LEU A 314 6.66 14.70 0.94
CA LEU A 314 5.28 14.99 1.30
C LEU A 314 5.22 16.48 1.67
N VAL A 315 4.27 17.20 1.08
CA VAL A 315 4.03 18.62 1.33
C VAL A 315 2.67 18.74 1.98
N ASP A 316 2.64 19.23 3.21
CA ASP A 316 1.38 19.51 3.91
C ASP A 316 0.65 20.66 3.19
N LEU A 317 -0.54 20.37 2.66
CA LEU A 317 -1.46 21.34 2.06
C LEU A 317 -2.21 22.12 3.14
N GLU A 318 -2.58 21.46 4.23
CA GLU A 318 -3.30 22.04 5.37
C GLU A 318 -2.79 21.46 6.69
N THR A 319 -2.38 22.34 7.62
CA THR A 319 -1.76 21.96 8.90
C THR A 319 -2.76 21.50 9.96
N GLU A 320 -4.04 21.90 9.86
CA GLU A 320 -5.07 21.52 10.85
C GLU A 320 -5.47 20.04 10.74
N PHE A 321 -5.34 19.44 9.55
CA PHE A 321 -5.82 18.07 9.26
C PHE A 321 -4.76 17.20 8.56
N LYS A 322 -3.49 17.63 8.55
CA LYS A 322 -2.34 16.96 7.93
C LYS A 322 -2.59 16.41 6.51
N GLN A 323 -3.27 17.17 5.65
CA GLN A 323 -3.45 16.74 4.27
C GLN A 323 -2.13 16.89 3.50
N ARG A 324 -1.64 15.83 2.85
CA ARG A 324 -0.35 15.84 2.13
C ARG A 324 -0.49 15.68 0.62
N THR A 325 0.42 16.28 -0.13
CA THR A 325 0.64 16.01 -1.57
C THR A 325 2.10 15.67 -1.85
N ILE A 326 2.39 15.15 -3.04
CA ILE A 326 3.74 14.74 -3.43
C ILE A 326 4.41 15.75 -4.35
N GLU A 327 5.66 16.12 -4.02
CA GLU A 327 6.59 16.64 -5.02
C GLU A 327 7.36 15.48 -5.65
N THR A 328 7.51 15.48 -6.98
CA THR A 328 8.16 14.40 -7.72
C THR A 328 9.44 14.86 -8.43
N GLY A 329 10.38 13.93 -8.60
CA GLY A 329 11.56 14.06 -9.47
C GLY A 329 11.52 13.02 -10.59
N TRP A 330 12.39 13.16 -11.59
CA TRP A 330 12.51 12.15 -12.65
C TRP A 330 13.10 10.84 -12.11
N HIS A 331 12.77 9.73 -12.74
CA HIS A 331 13.21 8.39 -12.36
C HIS A 331 13.40 7.57 -13.63
N ALA A 332 14.45 6.78 -13.71
CA ALA A 332 14.69 5.83 -14.79
C ALA A 332 15.35 4.58 -14.24
N GLY A 333 15.16 3.43 -14.88
CA GLY A 333 15.81 2.20 -14.43
C GLY A 333 15.87 1.11 -15.48
N ILE A 334 16.82 0.20 -15.26
CA ILE A 334 17.01 -1.04 -16.00
C ILE A 334 17.01 -2.17 -14.96
N PHE A 335 16.31 -3.26 -15.26
CA PHE A 335 16.04 -4.37 -14.37
C PHE A 335 16.23 -5.68 -15.11
N TRP A 336 16.96 -6.61 -14.53
CA TRP A 336 17.11 -7.97 -15.04
C TRP A 336 16.56 -8.94 -14.01
N ASP A 337 15.56 -9.73 -14.41
CA ASP A 337 14.91 -10.71 -13.53
C ASP A 337 14.88 -12.10 -14.16
N ARG A 338 14.75 -13.12 -13.30
CA ARG A 338 14.53 -14.51 -13.68
C ARG A 338 13.32 -15.05 -12.96
N ASN A 339 12.35 -15.55 -13.70
CA ASN A 339 11.07 -16.04 -13.21
C ASN A 339 10.42 -15.03 -12.23
N ASN A 340 10.41 -13.75 -12.65
CA ASN A 340 9.92 -12.59 -11.90
C ASN A 340 10.64 -12.28 -10.57
N SER A 341 11.73 -12.97 -10.24
CA SER A 341 12.60 -12.61 -9.11
C SER A 341 13.77 -11.74 -9.60
N LEU A 342 13.89 -10.52 -9.07
CA LEU A 342 14.84 -9.51 -9.56
C LEU A 342 16.28 -9.95 -9.28
N LEU A 343 17.10 -10.07 -10.32
CA LEU A 343 18.51 -10.46 -10.20
C LEU A 343 19.43 -9.25 -10.07
N ALA A 344 19.21 -8.22 -10.90
CA ALA A 344 19.99 -6.99 -10.83
C ALA A 344 19.17 -5.78 -11.27
N SER A 345 19.49 -4.61 -10.74
CA SER A 345 18.93 -3.35 -11.21
C SER A 345 19.91 -2.21 -11.19
N LEU A 346 19.69 -1.24 -12.07
CA LEU A 346 20.38 0.04 -12.09
C LEU A 346 19.33 1.13 -12.23
N VAL A 347 19.23 1.98 -11.21
CA VAL A 347 18.18 2.99 -11.09
C VAL A 347 18.81 4.37 -10.95
N PHE A 348 18.28 5.32 -11.72
CA PHE A 348 18.70 6.71 -11.73
C PHE A 348 17.56 7.62 -11.26
N SER A 349 17.88 8.64 -10.45
CA SER A 349 16.85 9.52 -9.90
C SER A 349 17.23 11.01 -9.88
N GLY A 350 16.18 11.81 -10.01
CA GLY A 350 16.09 13.26 -9.89
C GLY A 350 16.31 13.81 -8.48
N VAL A 351 16.40 12.94 -7.48
CA VAL A 351 16.40 13.32 -6.06
C VAL A 351 17.79 13.33 -5.47
N LYS A 352 17.98 14.07 -4.36
CA LYS A 352 19.30 14.37 -3.78
C LYS A 352 19.98 13.15 -3.16
N GLU A 353 19.21 12.28 -2.50
CA GLU A 353 19.71 11.20 -1.64
C GLU A 353 20.31 10.05 -2.43
N TYR A 354 19.91 9.86 -3.69
CA TYR A 354 20.41 8.82 -4.58
C TYR A 354 20.33 9.32 -6.02
N PHE A 355 21.48 9.56 -6.62
CA PHE A 355 21.57 9.80 -8.06
C PHE A 355 21.52 8.49 -8.83
N VAL A 356 22.28 7.50 -8.37
CA VAL A 356 22.35 6.14 -8.93
C VAL A 356 22.27 5.13 -7.79
N MET A 357 21.49 4.08 -8.00
CA MET A 357 21.41 2.90 -7.15
C MET A 357 21.61 1.66 -8.01
N ALA A 358 22.52 0.79 -7.60
CA ALA A 358 22.81 -0.47 -8.25
C ALA A 358 22.58 -1.61 -7.27
N ASP A 359 21.79 -2.59 -7.66
CA ASP A 359 21.48 -3.78 -6.87
C ASP A 359 21.87 -5.03 -7.64
N VAL A 360 22.51 -5.98 -6.96
CA VAL A 360 22.80 -7.32 -7.44
C VAL A 360 22.34 -8.28 -6.34
N TYR A 361 21.27 -9.01 -6.60
CA TYR A 361 20.65 -9.91 -5.62
C TYR A 361 21.37 -11.27 -5.59
N PRO A 362 21.10 -12.11 -4.56
CA PRO A 362 21.63 -13.47 -4.50
C PRO A 362 21.40 -14.25 -5.81
N GLY A 363 22.30 -15.16 -6.13
CA GLY A 363 22.21 -16.00 -7.34
C GLY A 363 23.23 -15.64 -8.42
N ILE A 364 23.61 -14.36 -8.53
CA ILE A 364 24.63 -13.88 -9.48
C ILE A 364 26.03 -14.11 -8.92
N LEU A 365 26.32 -13.56 -7.75
CA LEU A 365 27.61 -13.71 -7.08
C LEU A 365 27.58 -15.00 -6.25
N LYS A 366 28.46 -15.95 -6.56
CA LYS A 366 28.50 -17.27 -5.89
C LYS A 366 29.91 -17.70 -5.55
N THR A 367 30.10 -18.10 -4.30
CA THR A 367 31.31 -18.74 -3.80
C THR A 367 30.91 -19.99 -3.02
N GLY A 368 30.96 -21.15 -3.66
CA GLY A 368 30.41 -22.40 -3.11
C GLY A 368 28.90 -22.29 -2.86
N ASN A 369 28.45 -22.59 -1.65
CA ASN A 369 27.05 -22.50 -1.24
C ASN A 369 26.63 -21.09 -0.79
N PHE A 370 27.57 -20.15 -0.74
CA PHE A 370 27.30 -18.78 -0.33
C PHE A 370 27.01 -17.91 -1.55
N SER A 371 25.89 -17.20 -1.51
CA SER A 371 25.48 -16.27 -2.56
C SER A 371 24.89 -15.00 -1.92
N PRO A 372 25.71 -13.96 -1.72
CA PRO A 372 25.24 -12.72 -1.14
C PRO A 372 24.52 -11.85 -2.18
N GLY A 373 23.68 -10.94 -1.70
CA GLY A 373 23.31 -9.75 -2.43
C GLY A 373 24.29 -8.63 -2.12
N VAL A 374 24.52 -7.73 -3.07
CA VAL A 374 25.31 -6.50 -2.91
C VAL A 374 24.55 -5.33 -3.50
N TRP A 375 24.72 -4.16 -2.92
CA TRP A 375 24.12 -2.94 -3.42
C TRP A 375 25.06 -1.76 -3.22
N ALA A 376 24.90 -0.74 -4.07
CA ALA A 376 25.64 0.50 -3.99
C ALA A 376 24.76 1.69 -4.35
N ILE A 377 24.98 2.82 -3.69
CA ILE A 377 24.29 4.08 -3.96
C ILE A 377 25.33 5.19 -4.12
N ALA A 378 25.19 5.99 -5.16
CA ALA A 378 25.90 7.24 -5.33
C ALA A 378 24.90 8.40 -5.17
N GLY A 379 25.07 9.21 -4.13
CA GLY A 379 24.27 10.40 -3.85
C GLY A 379 24.71 11.61 -4.68
N ARG A 380 23.82 12.60 -4.84
CA ARG A 380 24.17 13.86 -5.54
C ARG A 380 25.07 14.78 -4.72
N ASP A 381 25.15 14.54 -3.43
CA ASP A 381 25.96 15.26 -2.45
C ASP A 381 27.39 14.70 -2.34
N GLY A 382 27.75 13.72 -3.17
CA GLY A 382 29.05 13.04 -3.13
C GLY A 382 29.10 11.87 -2.15
N THR A 383 28.02 11.58 -1.43
CA THR A 383 27.95 10.40 -0.55
C THR A 383 27.94 9.11 -1.37
N PHE A 384 28.75 8.13 -0.99
CA PHE A 384 28.71 6.79 -1.55
C PHE A 384 28.32 5.80 -0.46
N LEU A 385 27.40 4.89 -0.77
CA LEU A 385 27.00 3.81 0.12
C LEU A 385 27.24 2.48 -0.57
N PHE A 386 27.64 1.49 0.21
CA PHE A 386 27.81 0.12 -0.24
C PHE A 386 27.34 -0.84 0.84
N GLY A 387 26.67 -1.92 0.46
CA GLY A 387 26.26 -2.93 1.42
C GLY A 387 26.18 -4.33 0.85
N LEU A 388 26.06 -5.28 1.77
CA LEU A 388 25.95 -6.71 1.50
C LEU A 388 24.77 -7.26 2.28
N THR A 389 24.02 -8.15 1.64
CA THR A 389 22.87 -8.83 2.24
C THR A 389 22.98 -10.34 2.05
N THR A 390 22.29 -11.08 2.91
CA THR A 390 22.22 -12.55 2.81
C THR A 390 20.82 -12.99 3.18
N LYS A 391 20.44 -14.20 2.80
CA LYS A 391 19.18 -14.81 3.23
C LYS A 391 19.10 -15.11 4.74
N TYR A 392 20.20 -14.96 5.47
CA TYR A 392 20.30 -15.39 6.87
C TYR A 392 20.11 -14.25 7.87
N LEU A 393 20.44 -13.01 7.48
CA LEU A 393 20.47 -11.85 8.35
C LEU A 393 20.10 -10.59 7.55
N ILE A 394 19.61 -9.58 8.27
CA ILE A 394 19.52 -8.24 7.71
C ILE A 394 20.89 -7.79 7.20
N GLY A 395 20.91 -7.09 6.08
CA GLY A 395 22.17 -6.68 5.49
C GLY A 395 22.88 -5.58 6.28
N ALA A 396 24.15 -5.41 5.98
CA ALA A 396 24.99 -4.37 6.55
C ALA A 396 25.64 -3.57 5.42
N GLY A 397 25.87 -2.28 5.66
CA GLY A 397 26.60 -1.44 4.73
C GLY A 397 27.49 -0.39 5.40
N ALA A 398 28.14 0.40 4.58
CA ALA A 398 29.01 1.50 4.99
C ALA A 398 28.69 2.76 4.17
N GLU A 399 28.74 3.91 4.85
CA GLU A 399 28.64 5.25 4.25
C GLU A 399 30.05 5.85 4.10
N PHE A 400 30.35 6.36 2.91
CA PHE A 400 31.61 7.02 2.56
C PHE A 400 31.30 8.45 2.05
N ARG A 401 32.16 9.41 2.39
CA ARG A 401 32.05 10.81 1.96
C ARG A 401 33.37 11.32 1.42
#